data_AF-A0A6F8Z0R7-F1
#
_entry.id   AF-A0A6F8Z0R7-F1
#
_cell.length_a   1.000
_cell.length_b   1.000
_cell.length_c   1.000
_cell.angle_alpha   90.00
_cell.angle_beta   90.00
_cell.angle_gamma   90.00
#
_symmetry.space_group_name_H-M   'P 1'
#
loop_
_entity.id
_entity.type
_entity.pdbx_description
1 polymer ?
#
loop_
_entity_poly.entity_id
_entity_poly.type
_entity_poly.pdbx_seq_one_letter_code
_entity_poly.pdbx_strand_id
1 'polypeptide(L)' 'MYGDMWVDPDDDPRETDVESVDERGVLLDYLRHYRLTLEMKCAGLDAGQLAQRSVPPSTMSLLGLVRHLAEGSGTSAA' A
#
# COMPACT_ATOMS: atom_id res chain seq x y z
N MET A 1 1.09 8.47 23.68
CA MET A 1 1.12 9.48 22.60
C MET A 1 0.86 8.69 21.31
N TYR A 2 0.22 9.23 20.26
CA TYR A 2 -0.17 8.49 19.02
C TYR A 2 -1.45 7.64 19.03
N GLY A 3 -2.52 8.06 19.74
CA GLY A 3 -3.77 7.28 19.82
C GLY A 3 -4.63 7.25 18.54
N ASP A 4 -4.32 8.10 17.56
CA ASP A 4 -5.00 8.22 16.27
C ASP A 4 -4.23 7.59 15.10
N MET A 5 -3.00 7.14 15.34
CA MET A 5 -2.16 6.49 14.35
C MET A 5 -2.45 5.00 14.26
N TRP A 6 -2.29 4.41 13.06
CA TRP A 6 -2.53 2.98 12.83
C TRP A 6 -1.52 2.10 13.59
N VAL A 7 -0.25 2.50 13.58
CA VAL A 7 0.87 1.88 14.32
C VAL A 7 1.58 3.02 15.06
N ASP A 8 2.20 2.71 16.19
CA ASP A 8 3.16 3.64 16.80
C ASP A 8 4.26 3.97 15.77
N PRO A 9 4.61 5.24 15.53
CA PRO A 9 5.64 5.60 14.57
C PRO A 9 6.98 4.89 14.78
N ASP A 10 7.35 4.61 16.03
CA ASP A 10 8.62 3.92 16.35
C ASP A 10 8.59 2.44 15.90
N ASP A 11 7.40 1.87 15.73
CA ASP A 11 7.16 0.49 15.29
C ASP A 11 6.62 0.42 13.85
N ASP A 12 6.41 1.55 13.16
CA ASP A 12 5.76 1.58 11.86
C ASP A 12 6.76 1.21 10.75
N PRO A 13 6.58 0.06 10.07
CA PRO A 13 7.53 -0.41 9.08
C PRO A 13 7.63 0.49 7.82
N ARG A 14 6.72 1.47 7.70
CA ARG A 14 6.72 2.44 6.61
C ARG A 14 7.72 3.57 6.84
N GLU A 15 8.05 3.87 8.08
CA GLU A 15 9.02 4.89 8.44
C GLU A 15 10.45 4.40 8.14
N THR A 16 11.33 5.33 7.78
CA THR A 16 12.73 5.06 7.51
C THR A 16 13.58 6.14 8.12
N ASP A 17 14.61 5.75 8.88
CA ASP A 17 15.61 6.69 9.41
C ASP A 17 16.58 7.17 8.32
N VAL A 18 16.51 6.58 7.13
CA VAL A 18 17.35 6.93 5.99
C VAL A 18 16.66 8.01 5.15
N GLU A 19 17.26 9.20 5.14
CA GLU A 19 16.83 10.31 4.29
C GLU A 19 17.11 10.01 2.80
N SER A 20 16.09 10.20 1.95
CA SER A 20 16.24 10.09 0.50
C SER A 20 16.85 11.38 -0.07
N VAL A 21 18.01 11.28 -0.71
CA VAL A 21 18.80 12.47 -1.11
C VAL A 21 18.52 12.91 -2.55
N ASP A 22 18.14 12.00 -3.45
CA ASP A 22 17.89 12.28 -4.87
C ASP A 22 16.43 12.00 -5.28
N GLU A 23 16.00 12.54 -6.44
CA GLU A 23 14.63 12.38 -6.95
C GLU A 23 14.24 10.90 -7.11
N ARG A 24 15.20 10.06 -7.54
CA ARG A 24 15.00 8.62 -7.68
C ARG A 24 14.79 7.96 -6.31
N GLY A 25 15.61 8.30 -5.32
CA GLY A 25 15.48 7.81 -3.95
C GLY A 25 14.11 8.16 -3.37
N VAL A 26 13.69 9.42 -3.51
CA VAL A 26 12.37 9.89 -3.06
C VAL A 26 11.25 9.08 -3.72
N LEU A 27 11.30 8.88 -5.05
CA LEU A 27 10.29 8.08 -5.74
C LEU A 27 10.25 6.63 -5.24
N LEU A 28 11.40 6.00 -5.02
CA LEU A 28 11.47 4.63 -4.53
C LEU A 28 10.96 4.52 -3.09
N ASP A 29 11.26 5.48 -2.23
CA ASP A 29 10.77 5.55 -0.85
C ASP A 29 9.24 5.68 -0.82
N TYR A 30 8.66 6.58 -1.62
CA TYR A 30 7.21 6.70 -1.78
C TYR A 30 6.58 5.39 -2.27
N LEU A 31 7.16 4.74 -3.28
CA LEU A 31 6.65 3.46 -3.77
C LEU A 31 6.76 2.34 -2.72
N ARG A 32 7.81 2.31 -1.89
CA ARG A 32 7.90 1.37 -0.75
C ARG A 32 6.79 1.65 0.25
N HIS A 33 6.65 2.91 0.68
CA HIS A 33 5.68 3.33 1.68
C HIS A 33 4.25 2.95 1.29
N TYR A 34 3.85 3.20 0.04
CA TYR A 34 2.49 2.88 -0.43
C TYR A 34 2.26 1.38 -0.63
N ARG A 35 3.27 0.61 -1.05
CA ARG A 35 3.15 -0.86 -1.13
C ARG A 35 2.90 -1.47 0.24
N LEU A 36 3.66 -1.04 1.23
CA LEU A 36 3.51 -1.52 2.60
C LEU A 36 2.17 -1.07 3.22
N THR A 37 1.73 0.16 2.96
CA THR A 37 0.40 0.62 3.36
C THR A 37 -0.71 -0.26 2.78
N LEU A 38 -0.59 -0.68 1.51
CA LEU A 38 -1.59 -1.54 0.88
C LEU A 38 -1.59 -2.95 1.50
N GLU A 39 -0.41 -3.49 1.80
CA GLU A 39 -0.26 -4.75 2.51
C GLU A 39 -0.92 -4.69 3.89
N MET A 40 -0.63 -3.65 4.68
CA MET A 40 -1.23 -3.43 5.99
C MET A 40 -2.76 -3.33 5.92
N LYS A 41 -3.31 -2.67 4.91
CA LYS A 41 -4.77 -2.57 4.70
C LYS A 41 -5.41 -3.90 4.32
N CYS A 42 -4.66 -4.81 3.71
CA CYS A 42 -5.14 -6.15 3.35
C CYS A 42 -4.90 -7.19 4.46
N ALA A 43 -4.07 -6.88 5.44
CA ALA A 43 -3.68 -7.81 6.49
C ALA A 43 -4.89 -8.28 7.32
N GLY A 44 -4.95 -9.59 7.58
CA GLY A 44 -6.01 -10.22 8.37
C GLY A 44 -7.35 -10.40 7.64
N LEU A 45 -7.48 -9.96 6.38
CA LEU A 45 -8.68 -10.16 5.58
C LEU A 45 -8.67 -11.52 4.87
N ASP A 46 -9.81 -12.19 4.85
CA ASP A 46 -10.02 -13.36 4.02
C ASP A 46 -10.30 -12.99 2.54
N ALA A 47 -10.28 -14.00 1.66
CA ALA A 47 -10.47 -13.80 0.22
C ALA A 47 -11.85 -13.20 -0.13
N GLY A 48 -12.89 -13.53 0.64
CA GLY A 48 -14.23 -12.99 0.45
C GLY A 48 -14.30 -11.51 0.82
N GLN A 49 -13.68 -11.14 1.95
CA GLN A 49 -13.56 -9.76 2.41
C GLN A 49 -12.76 -8.90 1.43
N LEU A 50 -11.66 -9.42 0.88
CA LEU A 50 -10.87 -8.73 -0.15
C LEU A 50 -11.66 -8.53 -1.45
N ALA A 51 -12.51 -9.50 -1.82
CA ALA A 51 -13.32 -9.45 -3.02
C ALA A 51 -14.59 -8.60 -2.87
N GLN A 52 -15.02 -8.32 -1.63
CA GLN A 52 -16.21 -7.52 -1.35
C GLN A 52 -16.06 -6.09 -1.88
N ARG A 53 -17.12 -5.59 -2.52
CA ARG A 53 -17.15 -4.19 -2.99
C ARG A 53 -17.18 -3.25 -1.81
N SER A 54 -16.36 -2.20 -1.85
CA SER A 54 -16.18 -1.32 -0.69
C SER A 54 -17.44 -0.52 -0.35
N VAL A 55 -18.12 0.05 -1.35
CA VAL A 55 -19.33 0.85 -1.17
C VAL A 55 -20.08 1.03 -2.50
N PRO A 56 -21.42 0.92 -2.55
CA PRO A 56 -22.18 1.30 -3.74
C PRO A 56 -22.02 2.81 -4.06
N PRO A 57 -21.98 3.22 -5.35
CA PRO A 57 -22.11 2.40 -6.56
C PRO A 57 -20.77 1.81 -7.06
N SER A 58 -19.68 1.94 -6.31
CA SER A 58 -18.36 1.49 -6.74
C SER A 58 -18.36 -0.02 -7.02
N THR A 59 -17.80 -0.39 -8.16
CA THR A 59 -17.52 -1.79 -8.52
C THR A 59 -16.13 -2.24 -8.04
N MET A 60 -15.33 -1.32 -7.50
CA MET A 60 -13.98 -1.58 -7.02
C MET A 60 -14.00 -2.30 -5.66
N SER A 61 -13.19 -3.35 -5.55
CA SER A 61 -12.85 -4.02 -4.29
C SER A 61 -11.35 -3.84 -3.98
N LEU A 62 -10.92 -4.15 -2.75
CA LEU A 62 -9.49 -4.13 -2.40
C LEU A 62 -8.70 -5.11 -3.28
N LEU A 63 -9.25 -6.30 -3.55
CA LEU A 63 -8.65 -7.25 -4.48
C LEU A 63 -8.53 -6.68 -5.90
N GLY A 64 -9.55 -5.98 -6.38
CA GLY A 64 -9.53 -5.32 -7.68
C GLY A 64 -8.44 -4.25 -7.77
N LEU A 65 -8.29 -3.45 -6.71
CA LEU A 65 -7.25 -2.44 -6.60
C LEU A 65 -5.83 -3.05 -6.62
N VAL A 66 -5.59 -4.11 -5.84
CA VAL A 66 -4.29 -4.82 -5.81
C VAL A 66 -3.92 -5.35 -7.20
N ARG A 67 -4.88 -5.99 -7.89
CA ARG A 67 -4.65 -6.50 -9.26
C ARG A 67 -4.32 -5.39 -10.24
N HIS A 68 -5.09 -4.30 -10.21
CA HIS A 68 -4.87 -3.16 -11.08
C HIS A 68 -3.48 -2.53 -10.89
N LEU A 69 -3.02 -2.38 -9.65
CA LEU A 69 -1.69 -1.85 -9.34
C LEU A 69 -0.56 -2.82 -9.76
N ALA A 70 -0.79 -4.13 -9.64
CA ALA A 70 0.17 -5.14 -10.06
C ALA A 70 0.31 -5.22 -11.59
N GLU A 71 -0.79 -5.10 -12.33
CA GLU A 71 -0.81 -5.09 -13.81
C GLU A 71 0.10 -4.00 -14.40
N GLY A 72 0.10 -2.79 -13.81
CA GLY A 72 0.95 -1.68 -14.25
C GLY A 72 2.46 -1.89 -14.01
N SER A 73 2.84 -2.75 -13.06
CA SER A 73 4.25 -3.03 -12.76
C SER A 73 4.89 -4.10 -13.65
N GLY A 74 4.08 -4.80 -14.46
CA GLY A 74 4.53 -5.92 -15.31
C GLY A 74 5.05 -5.54 -16.70
N THR A 75 5.10 -4.26 -17.08
CA THR A 75 5.57 -3.85 -18.42
C THR A 75 6.91 -3.13 -18.35
N SER A 76 7.99 -3.90 -18.30
CA SER A 76 9.23 -3.60 -19.03
C SER A 76 9.89 -4.92 -19.40
N ALA A 77 9.38 -5.52 -20.47
CA ALA A 77 10.10 -6.47 -21.29
C ALA A 77 10.20 -5.84 -22.68
N ALA A 78 11.13 -4.88 -22.81
CA ALA A 78 11.70 -4.40 -24.06
C ALA A 78 13.08 -3.79 -23.76
#